data_AF-A0A0F9CH51-F1
#
_entry.id   AF-A0A0F9CH51-F1
#
_cell.length_a   1.000
_cell.length_b   1.000
_cell.length_c   1.000
_cell.angle_alpha   90.00
_cell.angle_beta   90.00
_cell.angle_gamma   90.00
#
_symmetry.space_group_name_H-M   'P 1'
#
loop_
_entity.id
_entity.type
_entity.pdbx_description
1 polymer ?
#
loop_
_entity_poly.entity_id
_entity_poly.type
_entity_poly.pdbx_seq_one_letter_code
_entity_poly.pdbx_strand_id
1 'polypeptide(L)'
;MNPELVLNLVRYYRDEYGLEIGVLTPSAVPAGMTNPDREQIDGELLAMYLGTLFPADFVDPNVALIGLTPLDLYAEDRNWYFQLGNATWAPQAHAVVSTYRMHLGTFRLVDDERVLSRTRKLVTKYLGLMFYDLPLSDDPKSPMYGKILSVPDLDKMQEPLPVPAGS
;
A
#
# COMPACT_ATOMS: atom_id res chain seq x y z
N MET A 1 -6.40 7.04 -10.88
CA MET A 1 -6.33 5.66 -10.33
C MET A 1 -7.26 4.77 -11.15
N ASN A 2 -6.89 3.52 -11.46
CA ASN A 2 -7.78 2.58 -12.14
C ASN A 2 -8.86 2.06 -11.14
N PRO A 3 -10.16 2.30 -11.37
CA PRO A 3 -11.23 1.81 -10.49
C PRO A 3 -11.28 0.28 -10.36
N GLU A 4 -10.92 -0.46 -11.41
CA GLU A 4 -10.96 -1.93 -11.40
C GLU A 4 -9.92 -2.51 -10.43
N LEU A 5 -8.75 -1.88 -10.31
CA LEU A 5 -7.73 -2.27 -9.35
C LEU A 5 -8.29 -2.23 -7.92
N VAL A 6 -8.97 -1.14 -7.56
CA VAL A 6 -9.59 -0.96 -6.23
C VAL A 6 -10.66 -2.01 -5.99
N LEU A 7 -11.54 -2.24 -6.98
CA LEU A 7 -12.61 -3.24 -6.87
C LEU A 7 -12.06 -4.66 -6.69
N ASN A 8 -10.99 -5.01 -7.40
CA ASN A 8 -10.34 -6.31 -7.26
C ASN A 8 -9.68 -6.50 -5.90
N LEU A 9 -9.05 -5.46 -5.34
CA LEU A 9 -8.52 -5.50 -3.98
C LEU A 9 -9.64 -5.69 -2.94
N VAL A 10 -10.72 -4.91 -3.04
CA VAL A 10 -11.88 -5.01 -2.15
C VAL A 10 -12.48 -6.42 -2.14
N ARG A 11 -12.68 -7.00 -3.33
CA ARG A 11 -13.18 -8.38 -3.47
C ARG A 11 -12.23 -9.36 -2.83
N TYR A 12 -10.95 -9.29 -3.16
CA TYR A 12 -9.94 -10.17 -2.58
C TYR A 12 -9.94 -10.14 -1.04
N TYR A 13 -9.92 -8.96 -0.41
CA TYR A 13 -9.85 -8.89 1.05
C TYR A 13 -11.14 -9.31 1.75
N ARG A 14 -12.30 -9.11 1.13
CA ARG A 14 -13.58 -9.64 1.62
C ARG A 14 -13.63 -11.16 1.50
N ASP A 15 -13.23 -11.71 0.37
CA ASP A 15 -13.35 -13.15 0.09
C ASP A 15 -12.30 -13.96 0.86
N GLU A 16 -11.05 -13.49 0.92
CA GLU A 16 -9.92 -14.21 1.54
C GLU A 16 -9.92 -14.07 3.07
N TYR A 17 -10.25 -12.89 3.59
CA TYR A 17 -10.11 -12.59 5.03
C TYR A 17 -11.42 -12.24 5.73
N GLY A 18 -12.53 -12.03 5.00
CA GLY A 18 -13.81 -11.65 5.61
C GLY A 18 -13.86 -10.19 6.08
N LEU A 19 -12.92 -9.34 5.65
CA LEU A 19 -12.80 -7.97 6.13
C LEU A 19 -13.93 -7.06 5.62
N GLU A 20 -14.43 -6.19 6.50
CA GLU A 20 -15.27 -5.08 6.09
C GLU A 20 -14.38 -3.99 5.46
N ILE A 21 -14.60 -3.72 4.17
CA ILE A 21 -13.82 -2.74 3.41
C ILE A 21 -14.73 -1.58 2.97
N GLY A 22 -14.45 -0.39 3.49
CA GLY A 22 -15.01 0.88 3.02
C GLY A 22 -14.13 1.50 1.92
N VAL A 23 -14.73 1.93 0.81
CA VAL A 23 -14.02 2.68 -0.24
C VAL A 23 -14.41 4.15 -0.12
N LEU A 24 -13.44 4.98 0.26
CA LEU A 24 -13.63 6.43 0.43
C LEU A 24 -13.55 7.17 -0.90
N THR A 25 -14.08 8.39 -0.93
CA THR A 25 -14.10 9.22 -2.15
C THR A 25 -12.68 9.54 -2.62
N PRO A 26 -12.32 9.23 -3.88
CA PRO A 26 -11.02 9.60 -4.42
C PRO A 26 -10.80 11.11 -4.34
N SER A 27 -9.65 11.51 -3.80
CA SER A 27 -9.28 12.90 -3.61
C SER A 27 -8.01 13.24 -4.37
N ALA A 28 -7.94 14.46 -4.91
CA ALA A 28 -6.74 14.93 -5.59
C ALA A 28 -5.62 15.21 -4.58
N VAL A 29 -4.38 14.92 -4.97
CA VAL A 29 -3.21 15.33 -4.20
C VAL A 29 -2.89 16.79 -4.56
N PRO A 30 -2.73 17.69 -3.58
CA PRO A 30 -2.37 19.07 -3.83
C PRO A 30 -1.03 19.18 -4.58
N ALA A 31 -0.95 20.06 -5.59
CA ALA A 31 0.25 20.23 -6.39
C ALA A 31 1.51 20.60 -5.57
N GLY A 32 1.33 21.27 -4.43
CA GLY A 32 2.43 21.66 -3.54
C GLY A 32 3.07 20.53 -2.74
N MET A 33 2.53 19.30 -2.78
CA MET A 33 3.13 18.14 -2.12
C MET A 33 4.18 17.43 -2.98
N THR A 34 4.22 17.73 -4.28
CA THR A 34 5.23 17.17 -5.18
C THR A 34 6.53 17.93 -5.04
N ASN A 35 7.63 17.20 -4.83
CA ASN A 35 8.97 17.76 -4.91
C ASN A 35 9.31 18.00 -6.39
N PRO A 36 9.56 19.26 -6.82
CA PRO A 36 9.76 19.59 -8.23
C PRO A 36 11.06 19.02 -8.82
N ASP A 37 12.09 18.80 -8.00
CA ASP A 37 13.38 18.26 -8.47
C ASP A 37 13.31 16.74 -8.69
N ARG A 38 12.39 16.07 -7.98
CA ARG A 38 12.21 14.61 -8.03
C ARG A 38 11.04 14.17 -8.88
N GLU A 39 10.05 15.03 -9.06
CA GLU A 39 8.71 14.68 -9.56
C GLU A 39 8.06 13.55 -8.72
N GLN A 40 8.40 13.49 -7.42
CA GLN A 40 7.95 12.50 -6.45
C GLN A 40 7.30 13.17 -5.25
N ILE A 41 6.51 12.39 -4.51
CA ILE A 41 5.88 12.84 -3.25
C ILE A 41 6.49 12.08 -2.08
N ASP A 42 6.68 12.78 -0.96
CA ASP A 42 7.10 12.10 0.27
C ASP A 42 5.97 11.17 0.74
N GLY A 43 6.27 9.88 0.90
CA GLY A 43 5.26 8.89 1.25
C GLY A 43 4.75 9.01 2.68
N GLU A 44 5.56 9.48 3.63
CA GLU A 44 5.09 9.75 5.00
C GLU A 44 4.17 10.97 5.00
N LEU A 45 4.56 12.05 4.32
CA LEU A 45 3.72 13.24 4.18
C LEU A 45 2.37 12.93 3.53
N LEU A 46 2.37 12.09 2.48
CA LEU A 46 1.14 11.69 1.81
C LEU A 46 0.26 10.79 2.71
N ALA A 47 0.87 9.92 3.51
CA ALA A 47 0.15 9.09 4.46
C ALA A 47 -0.50 9.95 5.56
N MET A 48 0.20 10.95 6.07
CA MET A 48 -0.36 11.92 7.02
C MET A 48 -1.46 12.79 6.40
N TYR A 49 -1.34 13.15 5.13
CA TYR A 49 -2.36 13.94 4.43
C TYR A 49 -3.74 13.26 4.41
N LEU A 50 -3.78 11.91 4.45
CA LEU A 50 -5.04 11.16 4.55
C LEU A 50 -5.86 11.59 5.77
N GLY A 51 -5.21 11.95 6.88
CA GLY A 51 -5.88 12.43 8.09
C GLY A 51 -6.56 13.79 7.95
N THR A 52 -6.16 14.59 6.96
CA THR A 52 -6.85 15.86 6.63
C THR A 52 -8.09 15.63 5.77
N LEU A 53 -8.10 14.55 4.97
CA LEU A 53 -9.21 14.18 4.10
C LEU A 53 -10.28 13.37 4.84
N PHE A 54 -9.83 12.46 5.70
CA PHE A 54 -10.64 11.47 6.39
C PHE A 54 -10.33 11.46 7.89
N PRO A 55 -10.57 12.57 8.61
CA PRO A 55 -10.15 12.72 10.00
C PRO A 55 -10.82 11.72 10.95
N ALA A 56 -12.06 11.29 10.67
CA ALA A 56 -12.76 10.31 11.50
C ALA A 56 -12.11 8.91 11.40
N ASP A 57 -11.85 8.46 10.18
CA ASP A 57 -11.21 7.16 9.91
C ASP A 57 -9.75 7.14 10.38
N PHE A 58 -9.04 8.26 10.24
CA PHE A 58 -7.62 8.35 10.60
C PHE A 58 -7.36 8.22 12.11
N VAL A 59 -8.30 8.66 12.95
CA VAL A 59 -8.14 8.62 14.41
C VAL A 59 -8.81 7.41 15.06
N ASP A 60 -9.58 6.62 14.31
CA ASP A 60 -10.25 5.44 14.84
C ASP A 60 -9.23 4.30 15.02
N PRO A 61 -8.98 3.81 16.25
CA PRO A 61 -8.01 2.75 16.49
C PRO A 61 -8.42 1.39 15.90
N ASN A 62 -9.67 1.23 15.46
CA ASN A 62 -10.17 0.00 14.84
C ASN A 62 -10.12 0.05 13.30
N VAL A 63 -9.60 1.14 12.72
CA VAL A 63 -9.53 1.34 11.28
C VAL A 63 -8.08 1.36 10.82
N ALA A 64 -7.78 0.62 9.76
CA ALA A 64 -6.53 0.73 9.02
C ALA A 64 -6.78 1.53 7.73
N LEU A 65 -6.26 2.76 7.64
CA LEU A 65 -6.48 3.63 6.50
C LEU A 65 -5.36 3.51 5.46
N ILE A 66 -5.66 2.93 4.29
CA ILE A 66 -4.67 2.72 3.23
C ILE A 66 -5.01 3.54 1.98
N GLY A 67 -4.20 4.54 1.65
CA GLY A 67 -4.29 5.30 0.42
C GLY A 67 -3.60 4.61 -0.76
N LEU A 68 -4.22 4.64 -1.94
CA LEU A 68 -3.59 4.21 -3.19
C LEU A 68 -3.33 5.44 -4.07
N THR A 69 -2.11 5.59 -4.58
CA THR A 69 -1.73 6.71 -5.45
C THR A 69 -1.07 6.24 -6.74
N PRO A 70 -1.35 6.87 -7.89
CA PRO A 70 -0.59 6.62 -9.12
C PRO A 70 0.72 7.41 -9.17
N LEU A 71 1.03 8.23 -8.15
CA LEU A 71 2.20 9.10 -8.13
C LEU A 71 3.40 8.37 -7.51
N ASP A 72 4.61 8.67 -7.97
CA ASP A 72 5.83 8.06 -7.46
C ASP A 72 6.16 8.59 -6.06
N LEU A 73 6.66 7.73 -5.18
CA LEU A 73 6.97 8.08 -3.80
C LEU A 73 8.46 8.04 -3.54
N TYR A 74 8.92 8.89 -2.63
CA TYR A 74 10.25 8.81 -2.01
C TYR A 74 10.12 8.91 -0.50
N ALA A 75 11.19 8.59 0.22
CA ALA A 75 11.30 8.78 1.67
C ALA A 75 12.41 9.81 1.94
N GLU A 76 12.11 10.89 2.63
CA GLU A 76 13.09 11.95 2.95
C GLU A 76 14.22 11.46 3.88
N ASP A 77 13.90 10.53 4.79
CA ASP A 77 14.82 10.00 5.81
C ASP A 77 15.82 8.94 5.28
N ARG A 78 15.67 8.51 4.02
CA ARG A 78 16.48 7.45 3.41
C ARG A 78 17.14 7.94 2.14
N ASN A 79 18.39 7.56 1.92
CA ASN A 79 19.11 7.75 0.64
C ASN A 79 18.57 6.85 -0.49
N TRP A 80 17.28 6.50 -0.48
CA TRP A 80 16.64 5.69 -1.50
C TRP A 80 16.10 6.57 -2.63
N TYR A 81 16.16 6.08 -3.86
CA TYR A 81 15.64 6.79 -5.03
C TYR A 81 14.11 6.82 -5.08
N PHE A 82 13.43 5.88 -4.41
CA PHE A 82 11.97 5.80 -4.34
C PHE A 82 11.54 4.84 -3.22
N GLN A 83 10.24 4.83 -2.90
CA GLN A 83 9.58 3.77 -2.13
C GLN A 83 8.30 3.30 -2.83
N LEU A 84 7.92 2.04 -2.63
CA LEU A 84 6.68 1.49 -3.20
C LEU A 84 5.44 1.80 -2.33
N GLY A 85 5.67 2.19 -1.08
CA GLY A 85 4.67 2.60 -0.11
C GLY A 85 5.33 2.93 1.22
N ASN A 86 4.54 3.52 2.12
CA ASN A 86 4.91 3.81 3.49
C ASN A 86 3.75 3.40 4.41
N ALA A 87 4.06 2.94 5.62
CA ALA A 87 3.08 2.48 6.59
C ALA A 87 3.51 2.82 8.01
N THR A 88 2.56 3.35 8.77
CA THR A 88 2.61 3.57 10.21
C THR A 88 1.49 2.76 10.83
N TRP A 89 1.80 1.84 11.75
CA TRP A 89 0.80 0.98 12.41
C TRP A 89 0.52 1.40 13.86
N ALA A 90 1.29 2.34 14.41
CA ALA A 90 1.08 2.91 15.73
C ALA A 90 1.60 4.37 15.78
N PRO A 91 0.92 5.31 16.48
CA PRO A 91 -0.30 5.11 17.25
C PRO A 91 -1.59 5.07 16.40
N GLN A 92 -1.57 5.58 15.16
CA GLN A 92 -2.68 5.48 14.21
C GLN A 92 -2.27 4.63 13.01
N ALA A 93 -3.09 3.65 12.65
CA ALA A 93 -2.80 2.75 11.53
C ALA A 93 -3.15 3.40 10.19
N HIS A 94 -2.12 3.85 9.45
CA HIS A 94 -2.27 4.48 8.15
C HIS A 94 -1.10 4.17 7.20
N ALA A 95 -1.41 4.01 5.92
CA ALA A 95 -0.42 3.72 4.88
C ALA A 95 -0.76 4.40 3.56
N VAL A 96 0.25 4.46 2.69
CA VAL A 96 0.08 4.74 1.27
C VAL A 96 0.82 3.69 0.44
N VAL A 97 0.23 3.29 -0.68
CA VAL A 97 0.84 2.43 -1.69
C VAL A 97 0.84 3.16 -3.03
N SER A 98 2.01 3.21 -3.67
CA SER A 98 2.15 3.74 -5.02
C SER A 98 2.05 2.64 -6.05
N THR A 99 1.21 2.86 -7.07
CA THR A 99 1.15 2.00 -8.24
C THR A 99 2.10 2.43 -9.34
N TYR A 100 2.78 3.60 -9.19
CA TYR A 100 3.60 4.20 -10.23
C TYR A 100 4.65 3.25 -10.78
N ARG A 101 5.36 2.51 -9.93
CA ARG A 101 6.42 1.58 -10.35
C ARG A 101 5.97 0.13 -10.50
N MET A 102 4.70 -0.18 -10.23
CA MET A 102 4.20 -1.57 -10.22
C MET A 102 4.15 -2.20 -11.62
N HIS A 103 4.24 -1.37 -12.68
CA HIS A 103 4.35 -1.80 -14.07
C HIS A 103 5.81 -2.06 -14.52
N LEU A 104 6.83 -1.82 -13.68
CA LEU A 104 8.21 -2.03 -14.11
C LEU A 104 8.52 -3.52 -14.38
N GLY A 105 9.26 -3.79 -15.46
CA GLY A 105 9.55 -5.17 -15.89
C GLY A 105 8.38 -5.87 -16.59
N THR A 106 7.35 -5.12 -17.01
CA THR A 106 6.24 -5.61 -17.83
C THR A 106 6.37 -5.09 -19.27
N PHE A 107 6.00 -5.89 -20.26
CA PHE A 107 5.93 -5.46 -21.66
C PHE A 107 4.48 -5.04 -21.96
N ARG A 108 4.20 -3.72 -21.95
CA ARG A 108 2.96 -2.99 -22.34
C ARG A 108 1.58 -3.69 -22.20
N LEU A 109 0.64 -2.98 -21.57
CA LEU A 109 -0.84 -3.07 -21.65
C LEU A 109 -1.54 -4.40 -21.28
N VAL A 110 -0.83 -5.52 -21.14
CA VAL A 110 -1.42 -6.84 -20.79
C VAL A 110 -1.29 -7.19 -19.30
N ASP A 111 -0.58 -6.37 -18.51
CA ASP A 111 -0.09 -6.78 -17.18
C ASP A 111 -0.84 -6.17 -15.98
N ASP A 112 -2.14 -5.89 -16.16
CA ASP A 112 -3.03 -5.44 -15.07
C ASP A 112 -3.03 -6.44 -13.90
N GLU A 113 -2.91 -7.74 -14.20
CA GLU A 113 -2.81 -8.79 -13.19
C GLU A 113 -1.54 -8.68 -12.34
N ARG A 114 -0.40 -8.30 -12.93
CA ARG A 114 0.85 -8.15 -12.18
C ARG A 114 0.89 -6.86 -11.39
N VAL A 115 0.35 -5.78 -11.93
CA VAL A 115 0.14 -4.53 -11.17
C VAL A 115 -0.78 -4.81 -9.98
N LEU A 116 -1.89 -5.52 -10.20
CA LEU A 116 -2.80 -5.96 -9.15
C LEU A 116 -2.08 -6.83 -8.11
N SER A 117 -1.37 -7.88 -8.53
CA SER A 117 -0.63 -8.79 -7.64
C SER A 117 0.39 -8.04 -6.77
N ARG A 118 1.20 -7.17 -7.36
CA ARG A 118 2.22 -6.38 -6.64
C ARG A 118 1.60 -5.38 -5.67
N THR A 119 0.55 -4.67 -6.11
CA THR A 119 -0.19 -3.75 -5.25
C THR A 119 -0.82 -4.50 -4.08
N ARG A 120 -1.49 -5.62 -4.36
CA ARG A 120 -2.12 -6.48 -3.38
C ARG A 120 -1.12 -7.00 -2.35
N LYS A 121 0.03 -7.52 -2.76
CA LYS A 121 1.06 -7.99 -1.81
C LYS A 121 1.51 -6.91 -0.83
N LEU A 122 1.67 -5.67 -1.30
CA LEU A 122 2.07 -4.57 -0.43
C LEU A 122 0.94 -4.13 0.51
N VAL A 123 -0.30 -4.05 0.01
CA VAL A 123 -1.49 -3.79 0.84
C VAL A 123 -1.68 -4.91 1.88
N THR A 124 -1.51 -6.17 1.49
CA THR A 124 -1.60 -7.35 2.36
C THR A 124 -0.58 -7.28 3.48
N LYS A 125 0.68 -6.90 3.18
CA LYS A 125 1.70 -6.67 4.21
C LYS A 125 1.28 -5.58 5.20
N TYR A 126 0.74 -4.47 4.71
CA TYR A 126 0.31 -3.37 5.58
C TYR A 126 -0.91 -3.74 6.43
N LEU A 127 -1.87 -4.48 5.89
CA LEU A 127 -2.96 -5.06 6.69
C LEU A 127 -2.42 -6.03 7.76
N GLY A 128 -1.44 -6.87 7.41
CA GLY A 128 -0.76 -7.74 8.36
C GLY A 128 -0.15 -6.98 9.53
N LEU A 129 0.52 -5.85 9.26
CA LEU A 129 1.12 -4.99 10.30
C LEU A 129 0.06 -4.26 11.13
N MET A 130 -0.95 -3.70 10.48
CA MET A 130 -1.89 -2.75 11.11
C MET A 130 -3.04 -3.42 11.83
N PHE A 131 -3.56 -4.51 11.26
CA PHE A 131 -4.81 -5.12 11.71
C PHE A 131 -4.54 -6.43 12.46
N TYR A 132 -3.58 -7.23 11.99
CA TYR A 132 -3.26 -8.53 12.57
C TYR A 132 -2.02 -8.53 13.49
N ASP A 133 -1.38 -7.37 13.68
CA ASP A 133 -0.16 -7.20 14.50
C ASP A 133 0.94 -8.23 14.17
N LEU A 134 1.06 -8.60 12.89
CA LEU A 134 2.02 -9.59 12.44
C LEU A 134 3.42 -8.97 12.34
N PRO A 135 4.46 -9.63 12.87
CA PRO A 135 5.82 -9.13 12.76
C PRO A 135 6.34 -9.23 11.32
N LEU A 136 7.31 -8.36 10.99
CA LEU A 136 8.06 -8.48 9.75
C LEU A 136 8.87 -9.79 9.72
N SER A 137 9.03 -10.32 8.51
CA SER A 137 9.82 -11.52 8.24
C SER A 137 11.06 -11.21 7.40
N ASP A 138 12.12 -11.98 7.61
CA ASP A 138 13.32 -11.99 6.77
C ASP A 138 13.24 -13.01 5.62
N ASP A 139 12.21 -13.86 5.58
CA ASP A 139 11.98 -14.79 4.48
C ASP A 139 11.39 -14.03 3.26
N PRO A 140 12.08 -14.00 2.10
CA PRO A 140 11.60 -13.32 0.89
C PRO A 140 10.32 -13.91 0.32
N LYS A 141 9.90 -15.11 0.74
CA LYS A 141 8.61 -15.71 0.36
C LYS A 141 7.48 -15.34 1.31
N SER A 142 7.77 -14.78 2.47
CA SER A 142 6.73 -14.39 3.43
C SER A 142 5.89 -13.21 2.90
N PRO A 143 4.57 -13.20 3.11
CA PRO A 143 3.74 -12.00 2.90
C PRO A 143 4.17 -10.84 3.80
N MET A 144 4.88 -11.12 4.89
CA MET A 144 5.40 -10.12 5.83
C MET A 144 6.87 -9.75 5.56
N TYR A 145 7.41 -10.06 4.38
CA TYR A 145 8.83 -9.78 4.08
C TYR A 145 9.19 -8.29 4.28
N GLY A 146 10.19 -8.03 5.12
CA GLY A 146 10.56 -6.69 5.58
C GLY A 146 11.41 -5.90 4.59
N LYS A 147 12.21 -6.56 3.77
CA LYS A 147 13.30 -5.96 2.99
C LYS A 147 12.92 -5.78 1.51
N ILE A 148 11.86 -5.01 1.27
CA ILE A 148 11.36 -4.70 -0.08
C ILE A 148 12.06 -3.44 -0.60
N LEU A 149 12.95 -3.60 -1.58
CA LEU A 149 13.67 -2.47 -2.21
C LEU A 149 13.20 -2.22 -3.64
N SER A 150 12.47 -3.16 -4.23
CA SER A 150 12.14 -3.16 -5.65
C SER A 150 10.95 -4.07 -5.98
N VAL A 151 10.40 -3.95 -7.19
CA VAL A 151 9.28 -4.81 -7.61
C VAL A 151 9.62 -6.30 -7.74
N PRO A 152 10.86 -6.73 -8.08
CA PRO A 152 11.25 -8.14 -7.98
C PRO A 152 11.15 -8.72 -6.56
N ASP A 153 11.23 -7.91 -5.51
CA ASP A 153 11.05 -8.40 -4.14
C ASP A 153 9.57 -8.74 -3.88
N LEU A 154 8.65 -7.90 -4.37
CA LEU A 154 7.22 -8.22 -4.36
C LEU A 154 6.91 -9.47 -5.19
N ASP A 155 7.60 -9.70 -6.31
CA ASP A 155 7.40 -10.90 -7.13
C ASP A 155 7.78 -12.19 -6.39
N LYS A 156 8.72 -12.14 -5.44
CA LYS A 156 9.14 -13.30 -4.62
C LYS A 156 8.19 -13.60 -3.46
N MET A 157 7.54 -12.58 -2.90
CA MET A 157 6.61 -12.73 -1.78
C MET A 157 5.41 -13.61 -2.18
N GLN A 158 4.91 -14.39 -1.25
CA GLN A 158 3.75 -15.26 -1.41
C GLN A 158 2.57 -14.75 -0.57
N GLU A 159 1.37 -15.17 -0.95
CA GLU A 159 0.09 -14.88 -0.30
C GLU A 159 -0.63 -16.23 -0.06
N PRO A 160 -1.60 -16.33 0.88
CA PRO A 160 -2.14 -15.28 1.76
C PRO A 160 -1.31 -15.05 3.03
N LEU A 161 -1.76 -14.15 3.91
CA LEU A 161 -1.24 -14.04 5.28
C LEU A 161 -1.43 -15.36 6.04
N PRO A 162 -0.54 -15.68 7.01
CA PRO A 162 -0.66 -16.88 7.84
C PRO A 162 -1.71 -16.69 8.96
N VAL A 163 -2.92 -16.23 8.63
CA VAL A 163 -4.03 -16.01 9.56
C VAL A 163 -5.22 -16.90 9.21
N PRO A 164 -6.06 -17.30 10.19
CA PRO A 164 -7.28 -18.05 9.91
C PRO A 164 -8.23 -17.25 9.01
N ALA A 165 -8.90 -17.91 8.07
CA ALA A 165 -9.95 -17.28 7.28
C ALA A 165 -11.12 -16.82 8.19
N GLY A 166 -11.57 -15.57 8.03
CA GLY A 166 -12.68 -14.99 8.80
C GLY A 166 -12.32 -14.57 10.24
N SER A 167 -11.07 -14.16 10.46
CA SER A 167 -10.60 -13.58 11.74
C SER A 167 -10.78 -12.07 11.82
#